data_AF-A0A1V6HLC2-F1
#
_entry.id   AF-A0A1V6HLC2-F1
#
_cell.length_a   1.000
_cell.length_b   1.000
_cell.length_c   1.000
_cell.angle_alpha   90.00
_cell.angle_beta   90.00
_cell.angle_gamma   90.00
#
_symmetry.space_group_name_H-M   'P 1'
#
loop_
_entity.id
_entity.type
_entity.pdbx_description
1 polymer ?
#
loop_
_entity_poly.entity_id
_entity_poly.type
_entity_poly.pdbx_seq_one_letter_code
_entity_poly.pdbx_strand_id
1 'polypeptide(L)'
;MMISSDDASIGAIVKGVDLEGVEKVSSLRALTKGGSLKPLTYEPGKPMTVLLGCELASRLKVGPGSKVTLTTPLRGVDRGTPSTAKQSFVVVDCFDSGFFEYDSRLVILDLNAALQFLGRGPEVRWIELRFEDLFISDAMQPVIASALTPFTLVDFAKDVVAIRNGIDKVIEDNLSDNRAKSVQDLQVATLSAQQSLEYSSAAFGPTQRYRIVDWKEMNENLFSALRMQKVVLVLFFLIIVVVAAFNIVGTQLIVARERVKEIATLVALGASKLQLMRVFVVHGFVLGLAGVIVGLVIGRLVVWGIQALDFGLDPQVYLITKLPAVLHWKDVVTIALSSLVVVFLSCVLSSWRATRLNPVDGLRKVV
;
A
#
# COMPACT_ATOMS: atom_id res chain seq x y z
N MET A 1 11.36 22.21 14.61
CA MET A 1 12.41 23.26 14.46
C MET A 1 11.80 24.40 13.68
N MET A 2 12.50 25.52 13.50
CA MET A 2 12.00 26.64 12.70
C MET A 2 12.91 26.88 11.51
N ILE A 3 12.34 27.10 10.33
CA ILE A 3 13.06 27.52 9.13
C ILE A 3 12.61 28.94 8.77
N SER A 4 13.56 29.83 8.50
CA SER A 4 13.28 31.21 8.14
C SER A 4 14.02 31.62 6.88
N SER A 5 13.33 32.33 5.99
CA SER A 5 13.88 33.14 4.90
C SER A 5 13.79 34.63 5.26
N ASP A 6 14.18 35.50 4.34
CA ASP A 6 14.02 36.96 4.52
C ASP A 6 12.54 37.38 4.58
N ASP A 7 11.65 36.60 3.96
CA ASP A 7 10.22 36.91 3.85
C ASP A 7 9.34 36.24 4.92
N ALA A 8 9.69 35.03 5.36
CA ALA A 8 8.80 34.21 6.18
C ALA A 8 9.55 33.26 7.12
N SER A 9 8.86 32.86 8.20
CA SER A 9 9.36 31.88 9.16
C SER A 9 8.29 30.83 9.45
N ILE A 10 8.64 29.55 9.28
CA ILE A 10 7.71 28.42 9.30
C ILE A 10 8.27 27.31 10.20
N GLY A 11 7.38 26.58 10.89
CA GLY A 11 7.75 25.37 11.61
C GLY A 11 8.13 24.24 10.64
N ALA A 12 9.30 23.66 10.83
CA ALA A 12 9.83 22.59 9.99
C ALA A 12 10.26 21.35 10.80
N ILE A 13 10.11 20.20 10.15
CA ILE A 13 10.62 18.89 10.58
C ILE A 13 11.90 18.65 9.81
N VAL A 14 13.02 18.55 10.52
CA VAL A 14 14.34 18.32 9.90
C VAL A 14 14.68 16.84 10.00
N LYS A 15 14.98 16.21 8.86
CA LYS A 15 15.42 14.82 8.75
C LYS A 15 16.84 14.80 8.14
N GLY A 16 17.80 14.28 8.91
CA GLY A 16 19.12 13.95 8.39
C GLY A 16 19.07 12.58 7.71
N VAL A 17 19.60 12.48 6.49
CA VAL A 17 19.57 11.25 5.71
C VAL A 17 20.95 10.89 5.17
N ASP A 18 21.27 9.60 5.18
CA ASP A 18 22.42 9.09 4.43
C ASP A 18 22.09 9.09 2.94
N LEU A 19 22.77 9.93 2.16
CA LEU A 19 22.47 10.16 0.75
C LEU A 19 22.73 8.92 -0.11
N GLU A 20 23.78 8.17 0.18
CA GLU A 20 24.09 6.92 -0.54
C GLU A 20 23.01 5.86 -0.29
N GLY A 21 22.56 5.72 0.97
CA GLY A 21 21.48 4.80 1.34
C GLY A 21 20.13 5.23 0.76
N VAL A 22 19.81 6.52 0.80
CA VAL A 22 18.54 7.05 0.29
C VAL A 22 18.40 6.84 -1.22
N GLU A 23 19.47 6.92 -2.00
CA GLU A 23 19.39 6.62 -3.44
C GLU A 23 19.01 5.16 -3.72
N LYS A 24 19.34 4.22 -2.82
CA LYS A 24 18.99 2.79 -2.94
C LYS A 24 17.62 2.47 -2.37
N VAL A 25 17.25 3.11 -1.26
CA VAL A 25 16.09 2.73 -0.42
C VAL A 25 14.86 3.63 -0.71
N SER A 26 15.05 4.84 -1.22
CA SER A 26 13.96 5.81 -1.41
C SER A 26 13.94 6.38 -2.82
N SER A 27 12.73 6.64 -3.32
CA SER A 27 12.52 7.27 -4.63
C SER A 27 12.78 8.78 -4.59
N LEU A 28 13.45 9.30 -3.55
CA LEU A 28 13.65 10.73 -3.32
C LEU A 28 14.23 11.45 -4.55
N ARG A 29 15.14 10.80 -5.29
CA ARG A 29 15.70 11.35 -6.54
C ARG A 29 14.68 11.55 -7.65
N ALA A 30 13.66 10.68 -7.74
CA ALA A 30 12.59 10.82 -8.71
C ALA A 30 11.59 11.93 -8.34
N LEU A 31 11.62 12.36 -7.07
CA LEU A 31 10.72 13.37 -6.52
C LEU A 31 11.34 14.77 -6.53
N THR A 32 12.65 14.92 -6.83
CA THR A 32 13.29 16.23 -6.97
C THR A 32 13.15 16.78 -8.38
N LYS A 33 12.94 18.09 -8.52
CA LYS A 33 12.77 18.73 -9.84
C LYS A 33 14.06 18.72 -10.69
N GLY A 34 15.21 18.81 -10.05
CA GLY A 34 16.54 18.84 -10.66
C GLY A 34 17.21 17.47 -10.80
N GLY A 35 16.62 16.39 -10.28
CA GLY A 35 17.01 15.00 -10.55
C GLY A 35 18.38 14.55 -10.02
N SER A 36 19.06 15.35 -9.18
CA SER A 36 20.34 15.00 -8.56
C SER A 36 20.39 15.36 -7.06
N LEU A 37 20.83 14.40 -6.24
CA LEU A 37 21.04 14.59 -4.81
C LEU A 37 22.51 14.89 -4.44
N LYS A 38 23.44 14.77 -5.39
CA LYS A 38 24.88 15.02 -5.18
C LYS A 38 25.20 16.40 -4.58
N PRO A 39 24.51 17.50 -4.95
CA PRO A 39 24.80 18.80 -4.34
C PRO A 39 24.39 18.90 -2.86
N LEU A 40 23.66 17.91 -2.32
CA LEU A 40 23.28 17.86 -0.92
C LEU A 40 24.39 17.31 -0.01
N THR A 41 25.42 16.67 -0.58
CA THR A 41 26.50 16.06 0.19
C THR A 41 27.27 17.09 1.01
N TYR A 42 27.40 16.82 2.30
CA TYR A 42 28.15 17.69 3.20
C TYR A 42 29.65 17.55 2.99
N GLU A 43 30.32 18.68 2.73
CA GLU A 43 31.77 18.76 2.67
C GLU A 43 32.29 19.83 3.66
N PRO A 44 33.28 19.52 4.51
CA PRO A 44 33.86 20.49 5.42
C PRO A 44 34.39 21.74 4.66
N GLY A 45 33.93 22.92 5.06
CA GLY A 45 34.35 24.19 4.46
C GLY A 45 33.49 24.69 3.29
N LYS A 46 32.58 23.88 2.76
CA LYS A 46 31.53 24.32 1.82
C LYS A 46 30.28 24.80 2.57
N PRO A 47 29.44 25.66 1.95
CA PRO A 47 28.16 26.02 2.54
C PRO A 47 27.30 24.78 2.72
N MET A 48 26.68 24.64 3.90
CA MET A 48 25.75 23.54 4.14
C MET A 48 24.53 23.69 3.23
N THR A 49 24.09 22.57 2.67
CA THR A 49 22.99 22.53 1.71
C THR A 49 21.76 21.85 2.29
N VAL A 50 20.59 22.20 1.74
CA VAL A 50 19.30 21.69 2.20
C VAL A 50 18.36 21.43 1.04
N LEU A 51 17.54 20.39 1.19
CA LEU A 51 16.46 20.04 0.27
C LEU A 51 15.12 20.30 0.99
N LEU A 52 14.23 21.05 0.35
CA LEU A 52 12.96 21.47 0.93
C LEU A 52 11.78 20.78 0.23
N GLY A 53 10.66 20.58 0.91
CA GLY A 53 9.42 20.27 0.19
C GLY A 53 9.02 21.44 -0.72
N CYS A 54 8.47 21.16 -1.91
CA CYS A 54 8.16 22.22 -2.89
C CYS A 54 7.11 23.22 -2.37
N GLU A 55 6.15 22.77 -1.55
CA GLU A 55 5.17 23.66 -0.91
C GLU A 55 5.84 24.54 0.16
N LEU A 56 6.77 24.00 0.96
CA LEU A 56 7.55 24.77 1.94
C LEU A 56 8.41 25.84 1.26
N ALA A 57 9.09 25.48 0.16
CA ALA A 57 9.93 26.41 -0.61
C ALA A 57 9.09 27.56 -1.20
N SER A 58 7.92 27.25 -1.76
CA SER A 58 6.97 28.24 -2.28
C SER A 58 6.51 29.23 -1.22
N ARG A 59 6.15 28.75 -0.02
CA ARG A 59 5.73 29.60 1.11
C ARG A 59 6.82 30.48 1.67
N LEU A 60 8.05 29.96 1.72
CA LEU A 60 9.23 30.72 2.11
C LEU A 60 9.69 31.70 1.01
N LYS A 61 9.09 31.62 -0.20
CA LYS A 61 9.47 32.37 -1.40
C LYS A 61 10.93 32.17 -1.80
N VAL A 62 11.44 30.95 -1.62
CA VAL A 62 12.84 30.60 -1.90
C VAL A 62 12.93 29.60 -3.05
N GLY A 63 13.97 29.73 -3.86
CA GLY A 63 14.33 28.79 -4.93
C GLY A 63 15.74 28.21 -4.75
N PRO A 64 16.16 27.32 -5.66
CA PRO A 64 17.54 26.82 -5.72
C PRO A 64 18.57 27.96 -5.65
N GLY A 65 19.59 27.83 -4.79
CA GLY A 65 20.62 28.83 -4.53
C GLY A 65 20.27 29.86 -3.43
N SER A 66 19.02 29.93 -2.98
CA SER A 66 18.61 30.86 -1.92
C SER A 66 19.15 30.43 -0.55
N LYS A 67 19.39 31.40 0.34
CA LYS A 67 19.80 31.13 1.72
C LYS A 67 18.59 31.02 2.63
N VAL A 68 18.59 30.01 3.50
CA VAL A 68 17.60 29.80 4.55
C VAL A 68 18.31 29.55 5.87
N THR A 69 17.69 29.95 6.98
CA THR A 69 18.26 29.75 8.32
C THR A 69 17.42 28.74 9.08
N LEU A 70 18.05 27.68 9.57
CA LEU A 70 17.43 26.72 10.48
C LEU A 70 17.75 27.10 11.92
N THR A 71 16.70 27.17 12.74
CA THR A 71 16.78 27.43 14.18
C THR A 71 16.28 26.20 14.93
N THR A 72 17.14 25.60 15.74
CA THR A 72 16.77 24.55 16.70
C THR A 72 16.74 25.12 18.12
N PRO A 73 15.65 24.93 18.89
CA PRO A 73 15.61 25.30 20.29
C PRO A 73 16.37 24.32 21.20
N LEU A 74 16.89 23.22 20.64
CA LEU A 74 17.35 22.06 21.40
C LEU A 74 18.69 21.52 20.83
N ARG A 75 19.76 22.30 20.92
CA ARG A 75 21.14 21.84 20.66
C ARG A 75 21.75 21.34 21.97
N GLY A 76 22.41 20.18 21.92
CA GLY A 76 23.15 19.62 23.07
C GLY A 76 22.28 19.13 24.24
N VAL A 77 20.98 18.90 24.02
CA VAL A 77 20.06 18.37 25.06
C VAL A 77 20.57 17.09 25.70
N ASP A 78 21.21 16.23 24.92
CA ASP A 78 21.77 14.96 25.41
C ASP A 78 22.97 15.17 26.36
N ARG A 79 23.54 16.40 26.41
CA ARG A 79 24.58 16.84 27.35
C ARG A 79 24.03 17.69 28.51
N GLY A 80 22.72 17.74 28.69
CA GLY A 80 22.05 18.33 29.87
C GLY A 80 21.89 19.85 29.88
N THR A 81 22.48 20.59 28.93
CA THR A 81 22.30 22.04 28.78
C THR A 81 21.68 22.38 27.42
N PRO A 82 20.35 22.57 27.35
CA PRO A 82 19.70 22.97 26.12
C PRO A 82 20.20 24.34 25.68
N SER A 83 20.74 24.45 24.47
CA SER A 83 21.10 25.71 23.84
C SER A 83 20.35 25.89 22.52
N THR A 84 20.09 27.14 22.14
CA THR A 84 19.54 27.43 20.82
C THR A 84 20.67 27.46 19.80
N ALA A 85 20.41 26.96 18.59
CA ALA A 85 21.38 27.04 17.51
C ALA A 85 20.72 27.53 16.23
N LYS A 86 21.41 28.44 15.55
CA LYS A 86 21.03 28.97 14.26
C LYS A 86 22.15 28.65 13.27
N GLN A 87 21.79 28.10 12.12
CA GLN A 87 22.74 27.79 11.06
C GLN A 87 22.10 28.12 9.71
N SER A 88 22.88 28.77 8.84
CA SER A 88 22.45 29.07 7.48
C SER A 88 22.76 27.92 6.53
N PHE A 89 21.80 27.61 5.68
CA PHE A 89 21.85 26.58 4.63
C PHE A 89 21.50 27.20 3.28
N VAL A 90 22.01 26.59 2.21
CA VAL A 90 21.68 26.95 0.82
C VAL A 90 20.72 25.91 0.25
N VAL A 91 19.60 26.38 -0.29
CA VAL A 91 18.60 25.50 -0.91
C VAL A 91 19.17 24.92 -2.20
N VAL A 92 19.25 23.60 -2.31
CA VAL A 92 19.71 22.93 -3.53
C VAL A 92 18.56 22.79 -4.52
N ASP A 93 17.45 22.25 -4.03
CA ASP A 93 16.28 21.94 -4.83
C ASP A 93 15.05 21.73 -3.92
N CYS A 94 13.90 21.48 -4.52
CA CYS A 94 12.72 21.00 -3.82
C CYS A 94 12.28 19.59 -4.25
N PHE A 95 11.65 18.85 -3.33
CA PHE A 95 11.00 17.58 -3.62
C PHE A 95 9.47 17.68 -3.51
N ASP A 96 8.77 16.90 -4.31
CA ASP A 96 7.32 16.75 -4.29
C ASP A 96 6.97 15.29 -4.00
N SER A 97 6.41 15.02 -2.82
CA SER A 97 6.02 13.67 -2.40
C SER A 97 4.60 13.29 -2.82
N GLY A 98 3.84 14.23 -3.38
CA GLY A 98 2.40 14.10 -3.62
C GLY A 98 1.56 14.17 -2.35
N PHE A 99 2.18 14.33 -1.18
CA PHE A 99 1.51 14.50 0.12
C PHE A 99 1.83 15.87 0.70
N PHE A 100 0.78 16.69 0.80
CA PHE A 100 0.90 18.09 1.21
C PHE A 100 1.53 18.30 2.59
N GLU A 101 1.22 17.44 3.59
CA GLU A 101 1.79 17.57 4.93
C GLU A 101 3.31 17.41 4.97
N TYR A 102 3.84 16.51 4.15
CA TYR A 102 5.29 16.32 4.04
C TYR A 102 5.91 17.50 3.28
N ASP A 103 5.34 17.87 2.14
CA ASP A 103 5.90 18.91 1.29
C ASP A 103 5.86 20.31 1.92
N SER A 104 4.95 20.54 2.87
CA SER A 104 4.78 21.83 3.56
C SER A 104 5.67 22.02 4.79
N ARG A 105 6.29 20.97 5.33
CA ARG A 105 7.05 21.04 6.60
C ARG A 105 8.38 20.31 6.61
N LEU A 106 8.61 19.35 5.73
CA LEU A 106 9.79 18.48 5.77
C LEU A 106 11.01 19.16 5.12
N VAL A 107 12.12 19.06 5.81
CA VAL A 107 13.44 19.58 5.43
C VAL A 107 14.44 18.43 5.50
N ILE A 108 15.12 18.16 4.39
CA ILE A 108 16.07 17.05 4.28
C ILE A 108 17.49 17.61 4.21
N LEU A 109 18.37 17.05 5.05
CA LEU A 109 19.79 17.37 5.13
C LEU A 109 20.60 16.10 4.95
N ASP A 110 21.85 16.24 4.50
CA ASP A 110 22.85 15.18 4.68
C ASP A 110 23.01 14.83 6.16
N LEU A 111 23.18 13.53 6.46
CA LEU A 111 23.31 13.03 7.82
C LEU A 111 24.43 13.73 8.59
N ASN A 112 25.59 13.93 7.97
CA ASN A 112 26.73 14.58 8.63
C ASN A 112 26.46 16.06 8.89
N ALA A 113 25.84 16.76 7.94
CA ALA A 113 25.40 18.15 8.14
C ALA A 113 24.39 18.26 9.30
N ALA A 114 23.43 17.33 9.38
CA ALA A 114 22.44 17.30 10.46
C ALA A 114 23.08 17.06 11.84
N LEU A 115 24.03 16.11 11.94
CA LEU A 115 24.76 15.82 13.17
C LEU A 115 25.56 17.04 13.66
N GLN A 116 26.25 17.73 12.75
CA GLN A 116 26.99 18.95 13.08
C GLN A 116 26.07 20.12 13.48
N PHE A 117 24.95 20.28 12.79
CA PHE A 117 23.94 21.29 13.11
C PHE A 117 23.33 21.09 14.50
N LEU A 118 23.08 19.84 14.88
CA LEU A 118 22.54 19.50 16.20
C LEU A 118 23.60 19.44 17.30
N GLY A 119 24.89 19.52 16.94
CA GLY A 119 26.00 19.40 17.88
C GLY A 119 26.05 18.03 18.55
N ARG A 120 25.69 16.99 17.81
CA ARG A 120 25.59 15.61 18.29
C ARG A 120 26.73 14.75 17.74
N GLY A 121 27.08 13.69 18.47
CA GLY A 121 27.95 12.62 17.95
C GLY A 121 27.20 11.74 16.93
N PRO A 122 27.86 10.73 16.33
CA PRO A 122 27.28 9.83 15.32
C PRO A 122 26.27 8.84 15.91
N GLU A 123 25.24 9.34 16.58
CA GLU A 123 24.17 8.53 17.17
C GLU A 123 23.02 8.41 16.16
N VAL A 124 22.84 7.21 15.61
CA VAL A 124 21.74 6.86 14.71
C VAL A 124 20.52 6.47 15.56
N ARG A 125 19.41 7.21 15.41
CA ARG A 125 18.16 6.96 16.17
C ARG A 125 17.23 5.94 15.52
N TRP A 126 17.26 5.85 14.19
CA TRP A 126 16.46 4.91 13.42
C TRP A 126 17.24 4.45 12.20
N ILE A 127 16.94 3.23 11.75
CA ILE A 127 17.41 2.71 10.46
C ILE A 127 16.14 2.30 9.71
N GLU A 128 15.97 2.85 8.51
CA GLU A 128 14.83 2.55 7.66
C GLU A 128 15.27 1.49 6.63
N LEU A 129 14.55 0.38 6.61
CA LEU A 129 14.70 -0.67 5.60
C LEU A 129 13.45 -0.68 4.75
N ARG A 130 13.61 -0.64 3.43
CA ARG A 130 12.49 -0.75 2.49
C ARG A 130 12.58 -2.08 1.76
N PHE A 131 11.46 -2.79 1.76
CA PHE A 131 11.25 -3.97 0.93
C PHE A 131 10.37 -3.58 -0.27
N GLU A 132 10.55 -4.26 -1.40
CA GLU A 132 9.65 -4.08 -2.56
C GLU A 132 8.24 -4.61 -2.27
N ASP A 133 8.14 -5.67 -1.47
CA ASP A 133 6.89 -6.29 -1.07
C ASP A 133 6.54 -5.90 0.37
N LEU A 134 5.36 -5.31 0.54
CA LEU A 134 4.80 -4.89 1.82
C LEU A 134 4.55 -6.08 2.77
N PHE A 135 4.37 -7.30 2.26
CA PHE A 135 4.03 -8.48 3.07
C PHE A 135 5.25 -9.26 3.56
N ILE A 136 6.45 -8.90 3.09
CA ILE A 136 7.70 -9.55 3.50
C ILE A 136 8.19 -9.05 4.86
N SER A 137 7.75 -7.85 5.30
CA SER A 137 8.18 -7.25 6.57
C SER A 137 7.90 -8.15 7.78
N ASP A 138 6.71 -8.76 7.85
CA ASP A 138 6.28 -9.68 8.91
C ASP A 138 7.23 -10.91 9.01
N ALA A 139 7.74 -11.40 7.87
CA ALA A 139 8.65 -12.55 7.82
C ALA A 139 10.12 -12.18 8.06
N MET A 140 10.53 -10.97 7.68
CA MET A 140 11.91 -10.49 7.80
C MET A 140 12.26 -9.95 9.18
N GLN A 141 11.26 -9.49 9.94
CA GLN A 141 11.46 -8.97 11.29
C GLN A 141 12.27 -9.93 12.21
N PRO A 142 11.95 -11.23 12.32
CA PRO A 142 12.75 -12.16 13.13
C PRO A 142 14.14 -12.42 12.55
N VAL A 143 14.29 -12.46 11.23
CA VAL A 143 15.59 -12.68 10.55
C VAL A 143 16.53 -11.51 10.84
N ILE A 144 16.05 -10.29 10.68
CA ILE A 144 16.79 -9.06 10.99
C ILE A 144 17.10 -9.01 12.48
N ALA A 145 16.14 -9.32 13.34
CA ALA A 145 16.37 -9.36 14.79
C ALA A 145 17.52 -10.31 15.15
N SER A 146 17.57 -11.51 14.54
CA SER A 146 18.61 -12.51 14.78
C SER A 146 20.00 -12.12 14.23
N ALA A 147 20.04 -11.36 13.13
CA ALA A 147 21.29 -10.86 12.56
C ALA A 147 21.89 -9.69 13.37
N LEU A 148 21.04 -8.90 14.03
CA LEU A 148 21.45 -7.74 14.83
C LEU A 148 21.86 -8.09 16.28
N THR A 149 21.49 -9.29 16.76
CA THR A 149 21.76 -9.74 18.13
C THR A 149 23.24 -9.88 18.58
N PRO A 150 24.30 -9.81 17.73
CA PRO A 150 25.67 -9.69 18.22
C PRO A 150 26.17 -8.24 18.43
N PHE A 151 25.47 -7.19 17.95
CA PHE A 151 26.00 -5.82 17.93
C PHE A 151 25.51 -4.97 19.10
N THR A 152 26.42 -4.42 19.90
CA THR A 152 26.04 -3.44 20.93
C THR A 152 25.78 -2.08 20.30
N LEU A 153 24.83 -1.30 20.82
CA LEU A 153 24.48 0.03 20.29
C LEU A 153 25.67 1.02 20.24
N VAL A 154 26.72 0.72 21.01
CA VAL A 154 28.00 1.45 21.04
C VAL A 154 28.87 1.14 19.81
N ASP A 155 28.78 -0.07 19.27
CA ASP A 155 29.40 -0.45 17.99
C ASP A 155 28.57 0.09 16.81
N PHE A 156 27.25 0.18 16.97
CA PHE A 156 26.33 0.80 16.00
C PHE A 156 26.63 2.28 15.71
N ALA A 157 26.96 3.05 16.75
CA ALA A 157 27.26 4.47 16.60
C ALA A 157 28.66 4.74 16.01
N LYS A 158 29.58 3.76 16.08
CA LYS A 158 30.98 3.95 15.68
C LYS A 158 31.22 3.69 14.20
N ASP A 159 30.47 2.80 13.55
CA ASP A 159 30.71 2.45 12.15
C ASP A 159 29.42 2.07 11.39
N VAL A 160 28.62 3.11 11.08
CA VAL A 160 27.33 3.01 10.37
C VAL A 160 27.49 2.30 9.02
N VAL A 161 28.63 2.47 8.35
CA VAL A 161 28.91 1.90 7.02
C VAL A 161 29.15 0.39 7.09
N ALA A 162 29.84 -0.11 8.13
CA ALA A 162 30.09 -1.54 8.29
C ALA A 162 28.79 -2.34 8.51
N ILE A 163 27.84 -1.76 9.24
CA ILE A 163 26.54 -2.39 9.53
C ILE A 163 25.63 -2.37 8.31
N ARG A 164 25.62 -1.26 7.54
CA ARG A 164 24.94 -1.22 6.24
C ARG A 164 25.38 -2.41 5.38
N ASN A 165 26.69 -2.61 5.25
CA ASN A 165 27.24 -3.70 4.46
C ASN A 165 26.88 -5.08 5.04
N GLY A 166 26.74 -5.21 6.37
CA GLY A 166 26.27 -6.44 7.02
C GLY A 166 24.80 -6.74 6.76
N ILE A 167 23.93 -5.74 6.80
CA ILE A 167 22.50 -5.87 6.48
C ILE A 167 22.33 -6.20 5.00
N ASP A 168 23.02 -5.49 4.11
CA ASP A 168 23.00 -5.74 2.66
C ASP A 168 23.43 -7.19 2.37
N LYS A 169 24.45 -7.69 3.05
CA LYS A 169 24.90 -9.08 2.94
C LYS A 169 23.85 -10.10 3.40
N VAL A 170 23.17 -9.85 4.52
CA VAL A 170 22.09 -10.73 4.99
C VAL A 170 20.91 -10.73 4.01
N ILE A 171 20.62 -9.59 3.39
CA ILE A 171 19.58 -9.48 2.35
C ILE A 171 20.01 -10.30 1.13
N GLU A 172 21.25 -10.14 0.63
CA GLU A 172 21.77 -10.88 -0.52
C GLU A 172 21.85 -12.40 -0.29
N ASP A 173 22.33 -12.82 0.89
CA ASP A 173 22.53 -14.23 1.25
C ASP A 173 21.20 -14.98 1.45
N ASN A 174 20.12 -14.31 1.86
CA ASN A 174 18.83 -14.95 2.18
C ASN A 174 17.74 -14.77 1.09
N LEU A 175 17.95 -13.92 0.08
CA LEU A 175 16.95 -13.64 -0.97
C LEU A 175 17.27 -14.24 -2.34
N SER A 176 18.32 -15.06 -2.47
CA SER A 176 18.71 -15.70 -3.73
C SER A 176 18.27 -17.17 -3.86
N ASP A 177 16.95 -17.35 -3.98
CA ASP A 177 16.26 -18.52 -4.56
C ASP A 177 15.52 -19.52 -3.62
N ASN A 178 14.47 -20.08 -4.20
CA ASN A 178 13.34 -20.87 -3.71
C ASN A 178 13.54 -21.95 -2.63
N ARG A 179 12.61 -21.91 -1.66
CA ARG A 179 12.03 -22.99 -0.81
C ARG A 179 12.74 -23.36 0.51
N ALA A 180 12.00 -23.26 1.61
CA ALA A 180 12.16 -24.15 2.77
C ALA A 180 10.81 -24.50 3.41
N LYS A 181 10.67 -25.80 3.74
CA LYS A 181 9.49 -26.52 4.24
C LYS A 181 9.82 -27.10 5.64
N SER A 182 8.94 -26.94 6.64
CA SER A 182 8.47 -27.97 7.62
C SER A 182 8.06 -27.37 8.99
N VAL A 183 7.16 -28.06 9.69
CA VAL A 183 6.19 -27.58 10.72
C VAL A 183 6.49 -28.10 12.14
N GLN A 184 7.70 -28.60 12.44
CA GLN A 184 7.96 -29.34 13.69
C GLN A 184 8.57 -28.57 14.88
N ASP A 185 8.91 -27.29 14.73
CA ASP A 185 9.44 -26.49 15.86
C ASP A 185 8.36 -25.71 16.65
N LEU A 186 7.08 -25.84 16.24
CA LEU A 186 5.95 -25.07 16.78
C LEU A 186 5.39 -25.58 18.14
N GLN A 187 5.92 -26.68 18.70
CA GLN A 187 5.35 -27.32 19.89
C GLN A 187 6.16 -27.16 21.19
N VAL A 188 7.39 -26.65 21.12
CA VAL A 188 8.24 -26.42 22.31
C VAL A 188 8.19 -24.97 22.81
N ALA A 189 7.67 -24.04 22.00
CA ALA A 189 7.61 -22.61 22.31
C ALA A 189 6.40 -22.15 23.15
N THR A 190 5.39 -23.00 23.37
CA THR A 190 4.15 -22.60 24.05
C THR A 190 4.17 -22.74 25.58
N LEU A 191 5.11 -23.48 26.16
CA LEU A 191 5.20 -23.69 27.62
C LEU A 191 6.18 -22.75 28.32
N SER A 192 7.15 -22.15 27.61
CA SER A 192 8.07 -21.14 28.15
C SER A 192 7.52 -19.70 28.04
N ALA A 193 6.56 -19.45 27.13
CA ALA A 193 5.97 -18.14 26.89
C ALA A 193 5.04 -17.64 28.01
N GLN A 194 4.46 -18.54 28.83
CA GLN A 194 3.62 -18.14 29.97
C GLN A 194 4.45 -17.63 31.16
N GLN A 195 5.66 -18.15 31.38
CA GLN A 195 6.54 -17.70 32.47
C GLN A 195 7.30 -16.39 32.16
N SER A 196 7.48 -16.05 30.88
CA SER A 196 8.10 -14.78 30.47
C SER A 196 7.18 -13.56 30.57
N LEU A 197 5.86 -13.75 30.66
CA LEU A 197 4.88 -12.66 30.75
C LEU A 197 4.73 -12.11 32.18
N GLU A 198 5.11 -12.85 33.22
CA GLU A 198 4.95 -12.43 34.62
C GLU A 198 6.07 -11.47 35.09
N TYR A 199 7.18 -11.37 34.35
CA TYR A 199 8.29 -10.44 34.64
C TYR A 199 8.27 -9.15 33.79
N SER A 200 7.26 -8.95 32.96
CA SER A 200 7.13 -7.77 32.07
C SER A 200 6.68 -6.48 32.78
N SER A 201 6.44 -6.48 34.10
CA SER A 201 5.68 -5.40 34.76
C SER A 201 6.48 -4.43 35.63
N ALA A 202 7.78 -4.60 35.83
CA ALA A 202 8.55 -3.70 36.71
C ALA A 202 9.84 -3.21 36.05
N ALA A 203 9.74 -2.04 35.38
CA ALA A 203 10.85 -1.13 35.05
C ALA A 203 12.14 -1.77 34.49
N PHE A 204 12.30 -1.75 33.16
CA PHE A 204 13.58 -1.99 32.44
C PHE A 204 14.31 -3.30 32.79
N GLY A 205 13.94 -4.40 32.12
CA GLY A 205 14.77 -5.61 32.06
C GLY A 205 15.98 -5.44 31.13
N PRO A 206 17.09 -6.17 31.36
CA PRO A 206 18.32 -5.99 30.60
C PRO A 206 18.23 -6.68 29.22
N THR A 207 18.66 -5.95 28.18
CA THR A 207 19.07 -6.42 26.83
C THR A 207 18.04 -6.60 25.70
N GLN A 208 17.18 -5.62 25.43
CA GLN A 208 16.80 -5.33 24.04
C GLN A 208 16.88 -3.81 23.80
N ARG A 209 18.01 -3.34 23.25
CA ARG A 209 18.29 -1.90 23.07
C ARG A 209 17.75 -1.31 21.75
N TYR A 210 17.05 -2.09 20.92
CA TYR A 210 16.41 -1.63 19.68
C TYR A 210 15.01 -2.24 19.55
N ARG A 211 14.05 -1.46 19.03
CA ARG A 211 12.70 -1.93 18.67
C ARG A 211 12.59 -1.88 17.16
N ILE A 212 12.33 -3.03 16.53
CA ILE A 212 11.96 -3.07 15.12
C ILE A 212 10.47 -2.75 15.05
N VAL A 213 10.12 -1.62 14.45
CA VAL A 213 8.73 -1.19 14.26
C VAL A 213 8.42 -1.31 12.77
N ASP A 214 7.42 -2.12 12.42
CA ASP A 214 6.91 -2.16 11.06
C ASP A 214 6.14 -0.87 10.75
N TRP A 215 6.19 -0.40 9.51
CA TRP A 215 5.32 0.68 9.02
C TRP A 215 3.83 0.38 9.27
N LYS A 216 3.43 -0.90 9.17
CA LYS A 216 2.07 -1.36 9.47
C LYS A 216 1.69 -1.20 10.93
N GLU A 217 2.63 -1.41 11.84
CA GLU A 217 2.47 -1.18 13.28
C GLU A 217 2.42 0.33 13.59
N MET A 218 3.31 1.11 12.97
CA MET A 218 3.33 2.57 13.12
C MET A 218 2.05 3.24 12.60
N ASN A 219 1.37 2.63 11.63
CA ASN A 219 0.16 3.14 11.00
C ASN A 219 -1.05 2.22 11.24
N GLU A 220 -1.13 1.56 12.39
CA GLU A 220 -2.17 0.58 12.71
C GLU A 220 -3.59 1.12 12.46
N ASN A 221 -3.84 2.39 12.80
CA ASN A 221 -5.13 3.05 12.57
C ASN A 221 -5.49 3.13 11.07
N LEU A 222 -4.53 3.48 10.22
CA LEU A 222 -4.71 3.54 8.76
C LEU A 222 -5.03 2.15 8.22
N PHE A 223 -4.24 1.13 8.59
CA PHE A 223 -4.45 -0.23 8.12
C PHE A 223 -5.73 -0.86 8.63
N SER A 224 -6.13 -0.56 9.86
CA SER A 224 -7.40 -1.01 10.44
C SER A 224 -8.58 -0.37 9.70
N ALA A 225 -8.51 0.93 9.41
CA ALA A 225 -9.52 1.61 8.59
C ALA A 225 -9.59 1.04 7.17
N LEU A 226 -8.46 0.83 6.50
CA LEU A 226 -8.39 0.21 5.17
C LEU A 226 -8.95 -1.21 5.17
N ARG A 227 -8.69 -2.00 6.23
CA ARG A 227 -9.24 -3.36 6.37
C ARG A 227 -10.75 -3.32 6.55
N MET A 228 -11.26 -2.46 7.43
CA MET A 228 -12.70 -2.25 7.61
C MET A 228 -13.37 -1.83 6.31
N GLN A 229 -12.77 -0.88 5.58
CA GLN A 229 -13.26 -0.44 4.28
C GLN A 229 -13.28 -1.59 3.26
N LYS A 230 -12.22 -2.40 3.17
CA LYS A 230 -12.19 -3.57 2.28
C LYS A 230 -13.29 -4.57 2.61
N VAL A 231 -13.53 -4.86 3.89
CA VAL A 231 -14.62 -5.76 4.32
C VAL A 231 -15.98 -5.23 3.89
N VAL A 232 -16.23 -3.93 4.09
CA VAL A 232 -17.47 -3.27 3.68
C VAL A 232 -17.65 -3.34 2.15
N LEU A 233 -16.60 -3.07 1.37
CA LEU A 233 -16.65 -3.19 -0.09
C LEU A 233 -16.95 -4.62 -0.55
N VAL A 234 -16.30 -5.63 0.03
CA VAL A 234 -16.57 -7.04 -0.28
C VAL A 234 -18.02 -7.40 0.01
N LEU A 235 -18.60 -6.92 1.12
CA LEU A 235 -20.01 -7.13 1.45
C LEU A 235 -20.94 -6.51 0.40
N PHE A 236 -20.69 -5.27 -0.03
CA PHE A 236 -21.47 -4.62 -1.08
C PHE A 236 -21.39 -5.38 -2.41
N PHE A 237 -20.18 -5.79 -2.83
CA PHE A 237 -20.00 -6.59 -4.04
C PHE A 237 -20.78 -7.91 -3.97
N LEU A 238 -20.75 -8.61 -2.83
CA LEU A 238 -21.49 -9.85 -2.63
C LEU A 238 -23.00 -9.63 -2.79
N ILE A 239 -23.56 -8.57 -2.21
CA ILE A 239 -24.99 -8.25 -2.33
C ILE A 239 -25.35 -7.97 -3.80
N ILE A 240 -24.56 -7.16 -4.51
CA ILE A 240 -24.81 -6.84 -5.92
C ILE A 240 -24.80 -8.12 -6.78
N VAL A 241 -23.84 -9.01 -6.56
CA VAL A 241 -23.72 -10.28 -7.28
C VAL A 241 -24.93 -11.19 -7.00
N VAL A 242 -25.38 -11.27 -5.74
CA VAL A 242 -26.56 -12.05 -5.36
C VAL A 242 -27.83 -11.50 -6.00
N VAL A 243 -28.03 -10.17 -5.98
CA VAL A 243 -29.17 -9.52 -6.64
C VAL A 243 -29.16 -9.77 -8.14
N ALA A 244 -27.99 -9.68 -8.78
CA ALA A 244 -27.84 -9.98 -10.21
C ALA A 244 -28.17 -11.45 -10.53
N ALA A 245 -27.71 -12.40 -9.71
CA ALA A 245 -28.01 -13.82 -9.87
C ALA A 245 -29.53 -14.10 -9.79
N PHE A 246 -30.23 -13.50 -8.81
CA PHE A 246 -31.69 -13.62 -8.71
C PHE A 246 -32.40 -13.02 -9.93
N ASN A 247 -31.92 -11.90 -10.44
CA ASN A 247 -32.48 -11.28 -11.64
C ASN A 247 -32.34 -12.21 -12.87
N ILE A 248 -31.17 -12.84 -13.05
CA ILE A 248 -30.94 -13.80 -14.13
C ILE A 248 -31.90 -14.99 -14.02
N VAL A 249 -32.04 -15.56 -12.82
CA VAL A 249 -32.96 -16.69 -12.58
C VAL A 249 -34.40 -16.26 -12.88
N GLY A 250 -34.84 -15.09 -12.41
CA GLY A 250 -36.18 -14.57 -12.65
C GLY A 250 -36.47 -14.40 -14.14
N THR A 251 -35.57 -13.72 -14.86
CA THR A 251 -35.72 -13.46 -16.30
C THR A 251 -35.71 -14.76 -17.11
N GLN A 252 -34.82 -15.71 -16.80
CA GLN A 252 -34.80 -17.01 -17.48
C GLN A 252 -36.06 -17.83 -17.26
N LEU A 253 -36.64 -17.81 -16.06
CA LEU A 253 -37.89 -18.51 -15.78
C LEU A 253 -39.07 -17.92 -16.58
N ILE A 254 -39.09 -16.59 -16.78
CA ILE A 254 -40.09 -15.93 -17.63
C ILE A 254 -39.93 -16.39 -19.07
N VAL A 255 -38.71 -16.29 -19.63
CA VAL A 255 -38.42 -16.71 -21.01
C VAL A 255 -38.74 -18.19 -21.24
N ALA A 256 -38.41 -19.06 -20.28
CA ALA A 256 -38.72 -20.49 -20.36
C ALA A 256 -40.23 -20.76 -20.42
N ARG A 257 -41.04 -19.96 -19.70
CA ARG A 257 -42.51 -20.06 -19.72
C ARG A 257 -43.11 -19.57 -21.03
N GLU A 258 -42.59 -18.48 -21.58
CA GLU A 258 -43.03 -17.94 -22.88
C GLU A 258 -42.77 -18.93 -24.03
N ARG A 259 -41.69 -19.71 -23.92
CA ARG A 259 -41.28 -20.69 -24.93
C ARG A 259 -41.78 -22.12 -24.67
N VAL A 260 -42.76 -22.32 -23.78
CA VAL A 260 -43.29 -23.66 -23.43
C VAL A 260 -43.83 -24.43 -24.65
N LYS A 261 -44.47 -23.73 -25.61
CA LYS A 261 -44.99 -24.37 -26.82
C LYS A 261 -43.87 -24.98 -27.68
N GLU A 262 -42.78 -24.25 -27.85
CA GLU A 262 -41.61 -24.70 -28.62
C GLU A 262 -40.92 -25.88 -27.91
N ILE A 263 -40.78 -25.81 -26.58
CA ILE A 263 -40.26 -26.91 -25.76
C ILE A 263 -41.11 -28.17 -25.92
N ALA A 264 -42.44 -28.04 -25.88
CA ALA A 264 -43.34 -29.17 -26.03
C ALA A 264 -43.20 -29.84 -27.40
N THR A 265 -43.01 -29.06 -28.47
CA THR A 265 -42.73 -29.62 -29.80
C THR A 265 -41.39 -30.36 -29.86
N LEU A 266 -40.33 -29.85 -29.23
CA LEU A 266 -39.03 -30.52 -29.16
C LEU A 266 -39.11 -31.85 -28.39
N VAL A 267 -39.85 -31.86 -27.28
CA VAL A 267 -40.08 -33.09 -26.50
C VAL A 267 -40.90 -34.11 -27.32
N ALA A 268 -41.91 -33.66 -28.07
CA ALA A 268 -42.70 -34.53 -28.96
C ALA A 268 -41.85 -35.14 -30.10
N LEU A 269 -40.82 -34.42 -30.56
CA LEU A 269 -39.82 -34.91 -31.53
C LEU A 269 -38.77 -35.83 -30.90
N GLY A 270 -38.82 -36.09 -29.58
CA GLY A 270 -37.91 -37.01 -28.88
C GLY A 270 -36.73 -36.35 -28.17
N ALA A 271 -36.74 -35.03 -27.96
CA ALA A 271 -35.67 -34.35 -27.24
C ALA A 271 -35.55 -34.83 -25.78
N SER A 272 -34.33 -35.16 -25.38
CA SER A 272 -34.02 -35.56 -24.00
C SER A 272 -33.99 -34.36 -23.04
N LYS A 273 -34.25 -34.60 -21.75
CA LYS A 273 -34.17 -33.56 -20.71
C LYS A 273 -32.80 -32.88 -20.65
N LEU A 274 -31.72 -33.61 -20.96
CA LEU A 274 -30.36 -33.10 -20.94
C LEU A 274 -30.09 -32.15 -22.12
N GLN A 275 -30.62 -32.46 -23.31
CA GLN A 275 -30.57 -31.56 -24.46
C GLN A 275 -31.32 -30.26 -24.18
N LEU A 276 -32.50 -30.36 -23.54
CA LEU A 276 -33.28 -29.19 -23.16
C LEU A 276 -32.54 -28.31 -22.14
N MET A 277 -31.95 -28.92 -21.10
CA MET A 277 -31.12 -28.20 -20.13
C MET A 277 -29.92 -27.50 -20.78
N ARG A 278 -29.24 -28.15 -21.73
CA ARG A 278 -28.07 -27.58 -22.42
C ARG A 278 -28.44 -26.31 -23.19
N VAL A 279 -29.60 -26.27 -23.85
CA VAL A 279 -30.07 -25.09 -24.58
C VAL A 279 -30.25 -23.89 -23.63
N PHE A 280 -30.93 -24.09 -22.50
CA PHE A 280 -31.16 -23.01 -21.53
C PHE A 280 -29.86 -22.54 -20.87
N VAL A 281 -28.95 -23.46 -20.52
CA VAL A 281 -27.65 -23.10 -19.96
C VAL A 281 -26.82 -22.28 -20.95
N VAL A 282 -26.76 -22.69 -22.22
CA VAL A 282 -26.00 -21.95 -23.25
C VAL A 282 -26.60 -20.57 -23.49
N HIS A 283 -27.93 -20.47 -23.64
CA HIS A 283 -28.60 -19.18 -23.83
C HIS A 283 -28.34 -18.22 -22.66
N GLY A 284 -28.50 -18.72 -21.43
CA GLY A 284 -28.24 -17.97 -20.21
C GLY A 284 -26.78 -17.53 -20.07
N PHE A 285 -25.86 -18.43 -20.40
CA PHE A 285 -24.44 -18.15 -20.33
C PHE A 285 -23.99 -17.11 -21.36
N VAL A 286 -24.54 -17.15 -22.58
CA VAL A 286 -24.27 -16.13 -23.62
C VAL A 286 -24.73 -14.74 -23.17
N LEU A 287 -25.92 -14.63 -22.57
CA LEU A 287 -26.41 -13.37 -22.00
C LEU A 287 -25.49 -12.86 -20.89
N GLY A 288 -25.09 -13.74 -19.97
CA GLY A 288 -24.18 -13.35 -18.89
C GLY A 288 -22.78 -12.98 -19.37
N LEU A 289 -22.24 -13.67 -20.38
CA LEU A 289 -20.96 -13.34 -21.01
C LEU A 289 -21.01 -11.96 -21.67
N ALA A 290 -22.08 -11.66 -22.41
CA ALA A 290 -22.28 -10.33 -22.99
C ALA A 290 -22.34 -9.25 -21.90
N GLY A 291 -23.03 -9.52 -20.79
CA GLY A 291 -23.08 -8.61 -19.64
C GLY A 291 -21.69 -8.35 -19.03
N VAL A 292 -20.87 -9.38 -18.85
CA VAL A 292 -19.50 -9.22 -18.35
C VAL A 292 -18.65 -8.38 -19.30
N ILE A 293 -18.72 -8.64 -20.61
CA ILE A 293 -17.97 -7.88 -21.62
C ILE A 293 -18.37 -6.40 -21.59
N VAL A 294 -19.67 -6.11 -21.64
CA VAL A 294 -20.19 -4.73 -21.58
C VAL A 294 -19.78 -4.05 -20.28
N GLY A 295 -19.88 -4.75 -19.14
CA GLY A 295 -19.46 -4.24 -17.84
C GLY A 295 -17.97 -3.89 -17.78
N LEU A 296 -17.10 -4.73 -18.34
CA LEU A 296 -15.66 -4.46 -18.42
C LEU A 296 -15.35 -3.24 -19.29
N VAL A 297 -16.04 -3.08 -20.43
CA VAL A 297 -15.90 -1.92 -21.31
C VAL A 297 -16.33 -0.64 -20.61
N ILE A 298 -17.51 -0.65 -19.97
CA ILE A 298 -18.01 0.50 -19.20
C ILE A 298 -17.05 0.85 -18.06
N GLY A 299 -16.58 -0.16 -17.29
CA GLY A 299 -15.62 0.05 -16.22
C GLY A 299 -14.32 0.70 -16.70
N ARG A 300 -13.80 0.25 -17.85
CA ARG A 300 -12.60 0.83 -18.46
C ARG A 300 -12.81 2.28 -18.90
N LEU A 301 -13.99 2.60 -19.45
CA LEU A 301 -14.37 3.97 -19.84
C LEU A 301 -14.50 4.89 -18.62
N VAL A 302 -15.07 4.40 -17.51
CA VAL A 302 -15.16 5.18 -16.26
C VAL A 302 -13.77 5.50 -15.72
N VAL A 303 -12.87 4.53 -15.65
CA VAL A 303 -11.48 4.76 -15.21
C VAL A 303 -10.77 5.78 -16.11
N TRP A 304 -10.96 5.67 -17.43
CA TRP A 304 -10.43 6.64 -18.37
C TRP A 304 -10.99 8.05 -18.14
N GLY A 305 -12.30 8.17 -17.89
CA GLY A 305 -12.95 9.45 -17.59
C GLY A 305 -12.42 10.09 -16.31
N ILE A 306 -12.21 9.30 -15.25
CA ILE A 306 -11.61 9.78 -13.99
C ILE A 306 -10.18 10.26 -14.21
N GLN A 307 -9.39 9.59 -15.05
CA GLN A 307 -8.03 10.02 -15.37
C GLN A 307 -7.99 11.28 -16.24
N ALA A 308 -8.99 11.47 -17.11
CA ALA A 308 -9.09 12.64 -17.99
C ALA A 308 -9.59 13.90 -17.26
N LEU A 309 -10.50 13.71 -16.30
CA LEU A 309 -10.96 14.74 -15.39
C LEU A 309 -9.93 14.85 -14.25
N ASP A 310 -8.84 15.59 -14.47
CA ASP A 310 -7.88 15.92 -13.40
C ASP A 310 -8.61 16.81 -12.37
N PHE A 311 -9.36 16.18 -11.46
CA PHE A 311 -10.02 16.85 -10.35
C PHE A 311 -8.90 17.48 -9.53
N GLY A 312 -8.65 18.77 -9.73
CA GLY A 312 -7.72 19.54 -8.92
C GLY A 312 -8.24 19.54 -7.49
N LEU A 313 -7.86 18.51 -6.72
CA LEU A 313 -8.22 18.36 -5.34
C LEU A 313 -7.46 19.43 -4.56
N ASP A 314 -8.16 20.17 -3.70
CA ASP A 314 -7.48 21.08 -2.78
C ASP A 314 -6.54 20.26 -1.88
N PRO A 315 -5.21 20.41 -2.01
CA PRO A 315 -4.26 19.60 -1.24
C PRO A 315 -4.37 19.83 0.27
N GLN A 316 -4.98 20.95 0.70
CA GLN A 316 -5.20 21.24 2.11
C GLN A 316 -6.32 20.38 2.72
N VAL A 317 -7.29 19.93 1.91
CA VAL A 317 -8.44 19.13 2.37
C VAL A 317 -8.21 17.64 2.13
N TYR A 318 -7.70 17.30 0.95
CA TYR A 318 -7.60 15.90 0.52
C TYR A 318 -6.22 15.28 0.73
N LEU A 319 -5.21 16.06 1.13
CA LEU A 319 -3.83 15.63 1.39
C LEU A 319 -3.08 15.05 0.17
N ILE A 320 -3.77 14.78 -0.95
CA ILE A 320 -3.24 14.25 -2.20
C ILE A 320 -3.56 15.20 -3.37
N THR A 321 -2.61 15.36 -4.28
CA THR A 321 -2.73 16.29 -5.42
C THR A 321 -3.51 15.70 -6.60
N LYS A 322 -3.55 14.38 -6.73
CA LYS A 322 -4.23 13.65 -7.81
C LYS A 322 -4.85 12.35 -7.30
N LEU A 323 -5.98 11.94 -7.87
CA LEU A 323 -6.60 10.65 -7.56
C LEU A 323 -5.98 9.55 -8.45
N PRO A 324 -5.15 8.63 -7.92
CA PRO A 324 -4.53 7.59 -8.73
C PRO A 324 -5.54 6.49 -9.05
N ALA A 325 -6.24 6.60 -10.18
CA ALA A 325 -7.11 5.54 -10.69
C ALA A 325 -6.28 4.44 -11.39
N VAL A 326 -5.66 3.57 -10.60
CA VAL A 326 -4.83 2.46 -11.11
C VAL A 326 -5.68 1.21 -11.27
N LEU A 327 -5.65 0.62 -12.48
CA LEU A 327 -6.34 -0.63 -12.78
C LEU A 327 -5.39 -1.81 -12.61
N HIS A 328 -5.63 -2.67 -11.62
CA HIS A 328 -4.90 -3.91 -11.47
C HIS A 328 -5.57 -5.03 -12.27
N TRP A 329 -4.93 -5.47 -13.35
CA TRP A 329 -5.47 -6.52 -14.23
C TRP A 329 -5.78 -7.84 -13.51
N LYS A 330 -5.02 -8.17 -12.46
CA LYS A 330 -5.29 -9.35 -11.61
C LYS A 330 -6.68 -9.28 -10.97
N ASP A 331 -7.06 -8.11 -10.46
CA ASP A 331 -8.37 -7.91 -9.82
C ASP A 331 -9.49 -7.97 -10.86
N VAL A 332 -9.27 -7.37 -12.03
CA VAL A 332 -10.23 -7.42 -13.14
C VAL A 332 -10.50 -8.85 -13.60
N VAL A 333 -9.45 -9.65 -13.78
CA VAL A 333 -9.56 -11.05 -14.22
C VAL A 333 -10.24 -11.91 -13.15
N THR A 334 -9.89 -11.74 -11.87
CA THR A 334 -10.52 -12.51 -10.77
C THR A 334 -12.00 -12.17 -10.61
N ILE A 335 -12.39 -10.90 -10.74
CA ILE A 335 -13.79 -10.47 -10.72
C ILE A 335 -14.55 -10.98 -11.95
N ALA A 336 -13.96 -10.93 -13.14
CA ALA A 336 -14.60 -11.44 -14.35
C ALA A 336 -14.84 -12.95 -14.28
N LEU A 337 -13.83 -13.72 -13.84
CA LEU A 337 -13.95 -15.18 -13.69
C LEU A 337 -14.96 -15.56 -12.61
N SER A 338 -14.91 -14.93 -11.43
CA SER A 338 -15.89 -15.19 -10.36
C SER A 338 -17.32 -14.86 -10.80
N SER A 339 -17.51 -13.75 -11.52
CA SER A 339 -18.81 -13.38 -12.08
C SER A 339 -19.32 -14.42 -13.08
N LEU A 340 -18.46 -14.92 -13.98
CA LEU A 340 -18.82 -15.99 -14.92
C LEU A 340 -19.20 -17.29 -14.21
N VAL A 341 -18.50 -17.65 -13.13
CA VAL A 341 -18.85 -18.82 -12.31
C VAL A 341 -20.23 -18.65 -11.68
N VAL A 342 -20.53 -17.47 -11.11
CA VAL A 342 -21.85 -17.21 -10.50
C VAL A 342 -22.96 -17.23 -11.57
N VAL A 343 -22.74 -16.62 -12.72
CA VAL A 343 -23.66 -16.66 -13.87
C VAL A 343 -23.91 -18.10 -14.28
N PHE A 344 -22.86 -18.90 -14.46
CA PHE A 344 -22.97 -20.30 -14.87
C PHE A 344 -23.78 -21.11 -13.86
N LEU A 345 -23.47 -21.00 -12.57
CA LEU A 345 -24.21 -21.68 -11.50
C LEU A 345 -25.69 -21.26 -11.47
N SER A 346 -25.97 -19.97 -11.64
CA SER A 346 -27.34 -19.43 -11.70
C SER A 346 -28.11 -20.00 -12.89
N CYS A 347 -27.48 -20.07 -14.07
CA CYS A 347 -28.07 -20.63 -15.29
C CYS A 347 -28.36 -22.13 -15.13
N VAL A 348 -27.44 -22.90 -14.54
CA VAL A 348 -27.63 -24.33 -14.29
C VAL A 348 -28.79 -24.55 -13.32
N LEU A 349 -28.84 -23.80 -12.22
CA LEU A 349 -29.92 -23.87 -11.23
C LEU A 349 -31.28 -23.54 -11.86
N SER A 350 -31.33 -22.46 -12.64
CA SER A 350 -32.54 -22.02 -13.35
C SER A 350 -33.01 -23.05 -14.37
N SER A 351 -32.10 -23.55 -15.22
CA SER A 351 -32.40 -24.54 -16.26
C SER A 351 -32.92 -25.85 -15.66
N TRP A 352 -32.32 -26.30 -14.55
CA TRP A 352 -32.79 -27.48 -13.83
C TRP A 352 -34.21 -27.29 -13.27
N ARG A 353 -34.53 -26.10 -12.74
CA ARG A 353 -35.90 -25.78 -12.30
C ARG A 353 -36.88 -25.71 -13.47
N ALA A 354 -36.49 -25.11 -14.59
CA ALA A 354 -37.35 -24.96 -15.77
C ALA A 354 -37.71 -26.31 -16.40
N THR A 355 -36.76 -27.25 -16.49
CA THR A 355 -36.98 -28.58 -17.10
C THR A 355 -37.80 -29.55 -16.24
N ARG A 356 -38.10 -29.20 -14.98
CA ARG A 356 -39.02 -29.96 -14.10
C ARG A 356 -40.49 -29.59 -14.31
N LEU A 357 -40.79 -28.57 -15.10
CA LEU A 357 -42.16 -28.25 -15.49
C LEU A 357 -42.65 -29.30 -16.51
N ASN A 358 -43.78 -29.97 -16.23
CA ASN A 358 -44.31 -31.01 -17.10
C ASN A 358 -44.67 -30.44 -18.49
N PRO A 359 -44.03 -30.88 -19.58
CA PRO A 359 -44.33 -30.38 -20.93
C PRO A 359 -45.78 -30.66 -21.37
N VAL A 360 -46.38 -31.70 -20.80
CA VAL A 360 -47.76 -32.14 -21.04
C VAL A 360 -48.78 -31.09 -20.60
N ASP A 361 -48.50 -30.31 -19.55
CA ASP A 361 -49.38 -29.21 -19.10
C ASP A 361 -49.40 -28.04 -20.10
N GLY A 362 -48.34 -27.90 -20.92
CA GLY A 362 -48.27 -26.93 -22.01
C GLY A 362 -49.18 -27.26 -23.19
N LEU A 363 -49.35 -28.55 -23.49
CA LEU A 363 -50.25 -29.03 -24.55
C LEU A 363 -51.72 -28.96 -24.12
N ARG A 364 -52.01 -29.14 -22.83
CA ARG A 364 -53.39 -29.11 -22.29
C ARG A 364 -54.02 -27.72 -22.26
N LYS A 365 -53.23 -26.64 -22.35
CA LYS A 365 -53.72 -25.25 -22.47
C LYS A 365 -54.04 -24.82 -23.91
N VAL A 366 -53.84 -25.69 -24.89
CA VAL A 366 -53.99 -25.39 -26.33
C VAL A 366 -55.20 -26.10 -26.95
N VAL A 367 -55.90 -26.93 -26.16
CA VAL A 367 -57.25 -27.43 -26.46
C VAL A 367 -58.22 -26.63 -25.61
#